data_AF-A0A7C4NPW5-F1
#
_entry.id   AF-A0A7C4NPW5-F1
#
_cell.length_a   1.000
_cell.length_b   1.000
_cell.length_c   1.000
_cell.angle_alpha   90.00
_cell.angle_beta   90.00
_cell.angle_gamma   90.00
#
_symmetry.space_group_name_H-M   'P 1'
#
loop_
_entity.id
_entity.type
_entity.pdbx_description
1 polymer ?
#
loop_
_entity_poly.entity_id
_entity_poly.type
_entity_poly.pdbx_seq_one_letter_code
_entity_poly.pdbx_strand_id
1 'polypeptide(L)'
;MSKHRTSIEFPVELWDALKRYVPARKRSSFIIVAVRERLMRESLKCLILCGGRGTGLTPLTYSIPKSMIPIGYKPLLEHIIMYMKKQG
;
A
#
# COMPACT_ATOMS: atom_id res chain seq x y z
N MET A 1 19.43 -17.13 -18.09
CA MET A 1 18.30 -16.34 -17.55
C MET A 1 18.04 -15.16 -18.48
N SER A 2 16.91 -15.15 -19.18
CA SER A 2 16.53 -14.05 -20.08
C SER A 2 16.34 -12.77 -19.25
N LYS A 3 17.10 -11.71 -19.53
CA LYS A 3 16.87 -10.40 -18.91
C LYS A 3 15.62 -9.82 -19.54
N HIS A 4 14.51 -9.83 -18.80
CA HIS A 4 13.30 -9.16 -19.23
C HIS A 4 13.58 -7.65 -19.33
N ARG A 5 13.46 -7.08 -20.53
CA ARG A 5 13.59 -5.64 -20.75
C ARG A 5 12.20 -5.03 -20.72
N THR A 6 11.94 -4.18 -19.73
CA THR A 6 10.72 -3.38 -19.68
C THR A 6 11.03 -1.99 -20.21
N SER A 7 10.29 -1.55 -21.23
CA SER A 7 10.31 -0.15 -21.67
C SER A 7 9.39 0.66 -20.77
N ILE A 8 9.83 1.84 -20.34
CA ILE A 8 9.01 2.78 -19.54
C ILE A 8 9.01 4.11 -20.28
N GLU A 9 7.82 4.62 -20.56
CA GLU A 9 7.63 5.94 -21.15
C GLU A 9 7.40 6.97 -20.05
N PHE A 10 7.98 8.16 -20.23
CA PHE A 10 7.87 9.26 -19.28
C PHE A 10 7.34 10.51 -19.99
N PRO A 11 6.56 11.35 -19.29
CA PRO A 11 6.26 12.69 -19.76
C PRO A 11 7.55 13.49 -19.98
N VAL A 12 7.57 14.32 -21.02
CA VAL A 12 8.76 15.10 -21.41
C VAL A 12 9.18 16.05 -20.28
N GLU A 13 8.21 16.60 -19.56
CA GLU A 13 8.41 17.52 -18.44
C GLU A 13 9.20 16.85 -17.30
N LEU A 14 8.89 15.58 -17.01
CA LEU A 14 9.57 14.80 -15.99
C LEU A 14 11.01 14.51 -16.40
N TRP A 15 11.25 14.22 -17.68
CA TRP A 15 12.60 14.00 -18.21
C TRP A 15 13.46 15.27 -18.13
N ASP A 16 12.87 16.43 -18.42
CA ASP A 16 13.56 17.71 -18.31
C ASP A 16 13.86 18.08 -16.86
N ALA A 17 12.92 17.86 -15.93
CA ALA A 17 13.16 18.02 -14.51
C ALA A 17 14.30 17.10 -14.03
N LEU A 18 14.29 15.83 -14.43
CA LEU A 18 15.34 14.87 -14.06
C LEU A 18 16.71 15.28 -14.59
N LYS A 19 16.79 15.80 -15.82
CA LYS A 19 18.05 16.34 -16.38
C LYS A 19 18.57 17.55 -15.60
N ARG A 20 17.67 18.40 -15.05
CA ARG A 20 18.03 19.57 -14.24
C ARG A 20 18.55 19.19 -12.85
N TYR A 21 17.89 18.26 -12.16
CA TYR A 21 18.22 17.93 -10.76
C TYR A 21 19.19 16.76 -10.60
N VAL A 22 19.32 15.86 -11.59
CA VAL A 22 20.13 14.64 -11.48
C VAL A 22 21.29 14.64 -12.49
N PRO A 23 22.55 14.58 -12.00
CA PRO A 23 23.73 14.44 -12.87
C PRO A 23 23.66 13.21 -13.76
N ALA A 24 24.13 13.30 -15.00
CA ALA A 24 24.03 12.22 -16.00
C ALA A 24 24.45 10.84 -15.47
N ARG A 25 25.55 10.78 -14.71
CA ARG A 25 26.08 9.55 -14.11
C ARG A 25 25.15 8.85 -13.10
N LYS A 26 24.18 9.56 -12.52
CA LYS A 26 23.25 9.02 -11.50
C LYS A 26 21.82 8.80 -12.03
N ARG A 27 21.49 9.26 -13.24
CA ARG A 27 20.10 9.24 -13.77
C ARG A 27 19.51 7.84 -13.82
N SER A 28 20.23 6.87 -14.40
CA SER A 28 19.73 5.50 -14.51
C SER A 28 19.51 4.86 -13.15
N SER A 29 20.45 5.04 -12.21
CA SER A 29 20.31 4.53 -10.84
C SER A 29 19.12 5.17 -10.13
N PHE A 30 18.91 6.47 -10.29
CA PHE A 30 17.77 7.18 -9.72
C PHE A 30 16.44 6.65 -10.26
N ILE A 31 16.31 6.50 -11.58
CA ILE A 31 15.09 5.97 -12.22
C ILE A 31 14.79 4.55 -11.75
N ILE A 32 15.81 3.68 -11.71
CA ILE A 32 15.66 2.30 -11.24
C ILE A 32 15.16 2.28 -9.80
N VAL A 33 15.75 3.09 -8.91
CA VAL A 33 15.33 3.17 -7.51
C VAL A 33 13.91 3.69 -7.38
N ALA A 34 13.57 4.78 -8.08
CA ALA A 34 12.23 5.37 -8.04
C ALA A 34 11.16 4.41 -8.56
N VAL A 35 11.40 3.76 -9.70
CA VAL A 35 10.46 2.77 -10.28
C VAL A 35 10.34 1.57 -9.36
N ARG A 36 11.44 1.07 -8.80
CA ARG A 36 11.43 -0.06 -7.86
C ARG A 36 10.63 0.27 -6.61
N GLU A 37 10.85 1.44 -6.01
CA GLU A 37 10.11 1.87 -4.82
C GLU A 37 8.61 1.96 -5.12
N ARG A 38 8.26 2.54 -6.27
CA ARG A 38 6.85 2.68 -6.68
C ARG A 38 6.17 1.34 -6.90
N LEU A 39 6.81 0.42 -7.62
CA LEU A 39 6.30 -0.93 -7.85
C LEU A 39 6.20 -1.74 -6.55
N MET A 40 7.17 -1.57 -5.63
CA MET A 40 7.09 -2.20 -4.31
C MET A 40 5.91 -1.70 -3.50
N ARG A 41 5.63 -0.39 -3.51
CA ARG A 41 4.47 0.19 -2.83
C ARG A 41 3.15 -0.36 -3.40
N GLU A 42 2.99 -0.38 -4.72
CA GLU A 42 1.78 -0.93 -5.35
C GLU A 42 1.61 -2.44 -5.12
N SER A 43 2.70 -3.16 -4.88
CA SER A 43 2.69 -4.58 -4.55
C SER A 43 2.48 -4.88 -3.06
N LEU A 44 2.39 -3.88 -2.18
CA LEU A 44 2.17 -4.11 -0.75
C LEU A 44 0.79 -4.71 -0.54
N LYS A 45 0.75 -5.91 0.05
CA LYS A 45 -0.48 -6.58 0.44
C LYS A 45 -0.68 -6.46 1.93
N CYS A 46 -1.92 -6.16 2.33
CA CYS A 46 -2.32 -6.10 3.74
C CYS A 46 -3.07 -7.38 4.11
N LEU A 47 -2.79 -7.92 5.29
CA LEU A 47 -3.52 -9.04 5.90
C LEU A 47 -4.15 -8.56 7.22
N ILE A 48 -5.48 -8.60 7.31
CA ILE A 48 -6.21 -8.21 8.53
C ILE A 48 -6.65 -9.48 9.27
N LEU A 49 -6.11 -9.69 10.47
CA LEU A 49 -6.41 -10.86 11.29
C LEU A 49 -7.71 -10.66 12.08
N CYS A 50 -8.75 -11.43 11.74
CA CYS A 50 -10.09 -11.30 12.35
C CYS A 50 -10.55 -12.52 13.17
N GLY A 51 -9.68 -13.52 13.38
CA GLY A 51 -10.06 -14.84 13.93
C GLY A 51 -10.12 -14.96 15.47
N GLY A 52 -10.08 -13.88 16.22
CA GLY A 52 -10.05 -13.94 17.70
C GLY A 52 -11.43 -14.18 18.33
N ARG A 53 -11.52 -15.03 19.37
CA ARG A 53 -12.77 -15.33 20.11
C ARG A 53 -13.41 -14.13 20.81
N GLY A 54 -12.67 -13.05 21.08
CA GLY A 54 -13.25 -11.81 21.63
C GLY A 54 -13.74 -11.87 23.07
N THR A 55 -13.25 -12.81 23.90
CA THR A 55 -13.76 -13.09 25.26
C THR A 55 -13.84 -11.86 26.19
N GLY A 56 -12.96 -10.87 26.04
CA GLY A 56 -12.98 -9.64 26.85
C GLY A 56 -14.15 -8.69 26.59
N LEU A 57 -14.99 -8.96 25.57
CA LEU A 57 -16.17 -8.15 25.25
C LEU A 57 -17.48 -8.97 25.32
N THR A 58 -17.44 -10.10 26.02
CA THR A 58 -18.64 -10.88 26.35
C THR A 58 -19.59 -10.02 27.19
N PRO A 59 -20.92 -9.99 26.93
CA PRO A 59 -21.68 -10.88 26.04
C PRO A 59 -21.82 -10.41 24.59
N LEU A 60 -21.33 -9.22 24.23
CA LEU A 60 -21.48 -8.64 22.88
C LEU A 60 -20.89 -9.55 21.79
N THR A 61 -19.84 -10.29 22.14
CA THR A 61 -19.14 -11.19 21.22
C THR A 61 -19.75 -12.58 21.07
N TYR A 62 -20.89 -12.87 21.70
CA TYR A 62 -21.57 -14.17 21.53
C TYR A 62 -22.22 -14.31 20.15
N SER A 63 -22.84 -13.24 19.65
CA SER A 63 -23.52 -13.23 18.35
C SER A 63 -22.71 -12.51 17.26
N ILE A 64 -21.71 -11.70 17.63
CA ILE A 64 -20.97 -10.85 16.70
C ILE A 64 -19.46 -10.99 16.93
N PRO A 65 -18.64 -11.31 15.91
CA PRO A 65 -17.19 -11.30 16.05
C PRO A 65 -16.67 -9.92 16.48
N LYS A 66 -15.56 -9.86 17.23
CA LYS A 66 -14.98 -8.58 17.69
C LYS A 66 -14.72 -7.59 16.56
N SER A 67 -14.25 -8.07 15.40
CA SER A 67 -14.02 -7.25 14.21
C SER A 67 -15.30 -6.63 13.63
N MET A 68 -16.46 -7.21 13.89
CA MET A 68 -17.76 -6.77 13.36
C MET A 68 -18.55 -5.90 14.33
N ILE A 69 -18.01 -5.61 15.53
CA ILE A 69 -18.66 -4.74 16.50
C ILE A 69 -18.88 -3.35 15.88
N PRO A 70 -20.11 -2.81 15.93
CA PRO A 70 -20.41 -1.51 15.34
C PRO A 70 -19.83 -0.37 16.19
N ILE A 71 -19.14 0.55 15.53
CA ILE A 71 -18.67 1.83 16.07
C ILE A 71 -19.19 2.93 15.13
N GLY A 72 -20.10 3.77 15.63
CA GLY A 72 -20.72 4.82 14.83
C GLY A 72 -21.46 4.26 13.60
N TYR A 73 -22.29 3.23 13.80
CA TYR A 73 -23.07 2.55 12.75
C TYR A 73 -22.26 1.78 11.70
N LYS A 74 -20.94 1.66 11.88
CA LYS A 74 -20.04 0.92 10.97
C LYS A 74 -19.23 -0.14 11.71
N PRO A 75 -19.02 -1.34 11.14
CA PRO A 75 -18.16 -2.35 11.77
C PRO A 75 -16.75 -1.82 12.02
N LEU A 76 -16.14 -2.20 13.15
CA LEU A 76 -14.73 -1.90 13.44
C LEU A 76 -13.80 -2.26 12.26
N LEU A 77 -14.05 -3.40 11.61
CA LEU A 77 -13.32 -3.86 10.44
C LEU A 77 -13.36 -2.85 9.28
N GLU A 78 -14.49 -2.18 9.07
CA GLU A 78 -14.61 -1.17 8.01
C GLU A 78 -13.69 0.02 8.29
N HIS A 79 -13.61 0.48 9.53
CA HIS A 79 -12.69 1.56 9.92
C HIS A 79 -11.23 1.18 9.65
N ILE A 80 -10.84 -0.07 9.94
CA ILE A 80 -9.49 -0.59 9.67
C ILE A 80 -9.22 -0.63 8.16
N ILE A 81 -10.16 -1.17 7.36
CA ILE A 81 -10.03 -1.23 5.90
C ILE A 81 -9.89 0.18 5.32
N MET A 82 -10.74 1.12 5.75
CA MET A 82 -10.70 2.51 5.26
C MET A 82 -9.44 3.24 5.69
N TYR A 83 -8.90 2.94 6.87
CA TYR A 83 -7.61 3.45 7.30
C TYR A 83 -6.48 2.91 6.43
N MET A 84 -6.43 1.60 6.20
CA MET A 84 -5.39 0.97 5.37
C MET A 84 -5.45 1.43 3.91
N LYS A 85 -6.66 1.63 3.36
CA LYS A 85 -6.86 2.20 2.02
C LYS A 85 -6.25 3.59 1.86
N LYS A 86 -6.14 4.38 2.93
CA LYS A 86 -5.51 5.71 2.89
C LYS A 86 -3.98 5.66 2.90
N GLN A 87 -3.38 4.53 3.29
CA GLN A 87 -1.94 4.42 3.48
C GLN A 87 -1.16 4.13 2.17
N GLY A 88 -1.84 3.91 1.05
CA GLY A 88 -1.25 3.77 -0.28
C GLY A 88 -1.76 2.54 -1.00
#